data_AF-A0A972X3P8-F1
#
_entry.id   AF-A0A972X3P8-F1
#
_cell.length_a   1.000
_cell.length_b   1.000
_cell.length_c   1.000
_cell.angle_alpha   90.00
_cell.angle_beta   90.00
_cell.angle_gamma   90.00
#
_symmetry.space_group_name_H-M   'P 1'
#
loop_
_entity.id
_entity.type
_entity.pdbx_description
1 polymer ?
#
loop_
_entity_poly.entity_id
_entity_poly.type
_entity_poly.pdbx_seq_one_letter_code
_entity_poly.pdbx_strand_id
1 'polypeptide(L)' 'MDPFEQLAREEVPPVPPSQVFTAGVRRKLHPRLLALHVIEFACGAMCWAVLHMAMALAGAVRFTVTGSWPPRENRP' A
#
# COMPACT_ATOMS: atom_id res chain seq x y z
N MET A 1 3.78 -32.23 -22.10
CA MET A 1 2.51 -31.51 -22.30
C MET A 1 2.71 -30.11 -21.78
N ASP A 2 2.63 -29.12 -22.67
CA ASP A 2 2.83 -27.71 -22.31
C ASP A 2 1.56 -27.20 -21.60
N PRO A 3 1.67 -26.61 -20.39
CA PRO A 3 0.52 -26.05 -19.67
C PRO A 3 -0.27 -25.02 -20.49
N PHE A 4 0.37 -24.31 -21.42
CA PHE A 4 -0.31 -23.36 -22.30
C PHE A 4 -1.18 -24.05 -23.36
N GLU A 5 -0.77 -25.22 -23.85
CA GLU A 5 -1.57 -26.06 -24.75
C GLU A 5 -2.84 -26.61 -24.07
N GLN A 6 -2.78 -26.81 -22.75
CA GLN A 6 -3.91 -27.30 -21.96
C GLN A 6 -4.93 -26.18 -21.71
N LEU A 7 -4.47 -24.96 -21.43
CA LEU A 7 -5.30 -23.77 -21.30
C LEU A 7 -5.98 -23.35 -22.61
N ALA A 8 -5.33 -23.58 -23.75
CA ALA A 8 -5.88 -23.26 -25.07
C ALA A 8 -7.05 -24.18 -25.48
N ARG A 9 -7.19 -25.34 -24.85
CA ARG A 9 -8.27 -26.31 -25.10
C ARG A 9 -9.46 -26.15 -24.15
N GLU A 10 -9.31 -25.34 -23.11
CA GLU A 10 -10.39 -25.08 -22.16
C GLU A 10 -11.36 -24.06 -22.77
N GLU A 11 -12.60 -24.47 -22.94
CA GLU A 11 -13.65 -23.64 -23.52
C GLU A 11 -13.97 -22.51 -22.54
N VAL A 12 -13.45 -21.31 -22.82
CA VAL A 12 -13.62 -20.15 -21.95
C VAL A 12 -15.12 -19.84 -21.84
N PRO A 13 -15.71 -19.85 -20.63
CA PRO A 13 -17.13 -19.55 -20.47
C PRO A 13 -17.40 -18.13 -20.99
N PRO A 14 -18.60 -17.89 -21.58
CA PRO A 14 -18.94 -16.58 -22.09
C PRO A 14 -18.81 -15.56 -20.95
N VAL A 15 -18.00 -14.52 -21.19
CA VAL A 15 -17.83 -13.40 -20.25
C VAL A 15 -19.24 -12.88 -19.93
N PRO A 16 -19.70 -12.93 -18.67
CA PRO A 16 -21.01 -12.44 -18.33
C PRO A 16 -21.10 -10.99 -18.82
N PRO A 17 -22.19 -10.59 -19.52
CA PRO A 17 -22.32 -9.24 -20.02
C PRO A 17 -22.12 -8.33 -18.82
N SER A 18 -20.99 -7.62 -18.80
CA SER A 18 -20.63 -6.78 -17.66
C SER A 18 -21.85 -5.93 -17.38
N GLN A 19 -22.43 -6.04 -16.17
CA GLN A 19 -23.51 -5.16 -15.74
C GLN A 19 -23.09 -3.77 -16.16
N VAL A 20 -23.87 -3.17 -17.05
CA VAL A 20 -23.45 -2.00 -17.81
C VAL A 20 -23.23 -0.89 -16.80
N PHE A 21 -21.99 -0.78 -16.28
CA PHE A 21 -21.55 0.35 -15.52
C PHE A 21 -21.56 1.48 -16.53
N THR A 22 -22.69 2.19 -16.55
CA THR A 22 -22.92 3.39 -17.35
C THR A 22 -21.63 4.19 -17.39
N ALA A 23 -21.13 4.50 -18.59
CA ALA A 23 -19.79 5.06 -18.77
C ALA A 23 -19.52 6.30 -17.89
N GLY A 24 -20.57 7.02 -17.46
CA GLY A 24 -20.52 8.11 -16.48
C GLY A 24 -20.18 7.69 -15.04
N VAL A 25 -20.60 6.51 -14.58
CA VAL A 25 -20.26 5.95 -13.26
C VAL A 25 -18.79 5.52 -13.25
N ARG A 26 -18.31 4.84 -14.31
CA ARG A 26 -16.89 4.44 -14.43
C ARG A 26 -15.94 5.64 -14.31
N ARG A 27 -16.30 6.78 -14.93
CA ARG A 27 -15.49 8.01 -14.92
C ARG A 27 -15.47 8.73 -13.55
N LYS A 28 -16.53 8.61 -12.74
CA LYS A 28 -16.59 9.16 -11.37
C LYS A 28 -16.08 8.19 -10.30
N LEU A 29 -16.21 6.89 -10.51
CA LEU A 29 -15.78 5.85 -9.57
C LEU A 29 -14.24 5.72 -9.56
N HIS A 30 -13.61 5.82 -10.73
CA HIS A 30 -12.15 5.69 -10.89
C HIS A 30 -11.32 6.68 -10.03
N PRO A 31 -11.59 8.01 -10.03
CA PRO A 31 -10.85 8.94 -9.19
C PRO A 31 -11.20 8.82 -7.69
N ARG A 32 -12.42 8.42 -7.34
CA ARG A 32 -12.84 8.25 -5.93
C ARG A 32 -12.22 7.01 -5.28
N LEU A 33 -12.13 5.91 -6.03
CA LEU A 33 -11.40 4.71 -5.60
C LEU A 33 -9.92 5.00 -5.41
N LEU A 34 -9.30 5.74 -6.35
CA LEU A 34 -7.90 6.14 -6.22
C LEU A 34 -7.70 7.06 -5.02
N ALA A 35 -8.58 8.05 -4.81
CA ALA A 35 -8.53 8.90 -3.63
C ALA A 35 -8.66 8.12 -2.33
N LEU A 36 -9.57 7.14 -2.26
CA LEU A 36 -9.73 6.27 -1.09
C LEU A 36 -8.44 5.47 -0.83
N HIS A 37 -7.83 4.91 -1.87
CA HIS A 37 -6.60 4.15 -1.75
C HIS A 37 -5.41 5.02 -1.31
N VAL A 38 -5.33 6.24 -1.82
CA VAL A 38 -4.31 7.22 -1.37
C VAL A 38 -4.52 7.59 0.09
N ILE A 39 -5.76 7.77 0.54
CA ILE A 39 -6.07 8.06 1.96
C ILE A 39 -5.69 6.87 2.84
N GLU A 40 -6.04 5.65 2.43
CA GLU A 40 -5.69 4.42 3.16
C GLU A 40 -4.17 4.28 3.29
N PHE A 41 -3.44 4.45 2.19
CA PHE A 41 -1.98 4.45 2.18
C PHE A 41 -1.40 5.55 3.07
N ALA A 42 -1.91 6.79 2.96
CA ALA A 42 -1.43 7.91 3.74
C ALA A 42 -1.65 7.69 5.25
N CYS A 43 -2.81 7.17 5.64
CA CYS A 43 -3.10 6.81 7.03
C CYS A 43 -2.15 5.72 7.54
N GLY A 44 -1.92 4.66 6.75
CA GLY A 44 -0.97 3.61 7.09
C GLY A 44 0.47 4.13 7.23
N ALA A 45 0.92 4.95 6.29
CA ALA A 45 2.25 5.58 6.30
C ALA A 45 2.41 6.55 7.48
N MET A 46 1.36 7.29 7.83
CA MET A 46 1.37 8.25 8.94
C MET A 46 1.63 7.54 10.28
N CYS A 47 1.03 6.37 10.53
CA CYS A 47 1.33 5.58 11.72
C CYS A 47 2.82 5.23 11.83
N TRP A 48 3.42 4.78 10.73
CA TRP A 48 4.85 4.47 10.68
C TRP A 48 5.73 5.72 10.87
N ALA A 49 5.34 6.84 10.26
CA ALA A 49 6.04 8.11 10.40
C ALA A 49 6.03 8.59 11.86
N VAL A 50 4.90 8.49 12.56
CA VAL A 50 4.79 8.84 13.99
C VAL A 50 5.71 7.97 14.84
N LEU A 51 5.75 6.65 14.60
CA LEU A 51 6.65 5.75 15.32
C LEU A 51 8.12 6.13 15.12
N HIS A 52 8.54 6.40 13.88
CA HIS A 52 9.92 6.78 13.58
C HIS A 52 10.29 8.15 14.17
N MET A 53 9.36 9.11 14.12
CA MET A 53 9.54 10.41 14.75
C MET A 53 9.69 10.28 16.27
N ALA A 54 8.88 9.43 16.92
CA ALA A 54 8.99 9.17 18.35
C ALA A 54 10.35 8.55 18.72
N MET A 55 10.85 7.60 17.93
CA MET A 55 12.18 7.02 18.11
C MET A 55 13.29 8.06 17.93
N ALA A 56 13.20 8.91 16.90
CA ALA A 56 14.16 9.98 16.67
C ALA A 56 14.17 10.99 17.82
N LEU A 57 12.99 11.38 18.32
CA LEU A 57 12.84 12.28 19.45
C LEU A 57 13.43 11.67 20.73
N ALA A 58 13.17 10.39 21.00
CA ALA A 58 13.76 9.70 22.14
C ALA A 58 15.30 9.68 22.07
N GLY A 59 15.87 9.46 20.88
CA GLY A 59 17.31 9.57 20.64
C GLY A 59 17.85 10.97 20.93
N ALA A 60 17.16 12.01 20.46
CA ALA A 60 17.54 13.41 20.70
C ALA A 60 17.47 13.79 22.19
N VAL A 61 16.43 13.34 22.90
CA VAL A 61 16.30 13.54 24.35
C VAL A 61 17.44 12.85 25.08
N ARG A 62 17.71 11.58 24.75
CA ARG A 62 18.83 10.83 25.34
C ARG A 62 20.15 11.56 25.15
N PHE A 63 20.45 12.05 23.96
CA PHE A 63 21.67 12.81 23.71
C PHE A 63 21.74 14.10 24.50
N THR A 64 20.63 14.84 24.59
CA THR A 64 20.58 16.08 25.38
C THR A 64 20.91 15.81 26.85
N VAL A 65 20.46 14.67 27.39
CA VAL A 65 20.67 14.30 28.80
C VAL A 65 22.04 13.64 29.04
N THR A 66 22.50 12.76 28.14
CA THR A 66 23.70 11.93 28.36
C THR A 66 24.92 12.41 27.57
N GLY A 67 24.78 13.44 26.72
CA GLY A 67 25.85 13.96 25.85
C GLY A 67 26.36 12.98 24.80
N SER A 68 25.70 11.83 24.63
CA SER A 68 26.19 10.69 23.86
C SER A 68 25.08 10.08 23.03
N TRP A 69 25.38 9.77 21.76
CA TRP A 69 24.40 9.17 20.86
C TRP A 69 24.20 7.69 21.21
N PRO A 70 22.97 7.15 21.14
CA PRO A 70 22.77 5.72 21.33
C PRO A 70 23.55 4.92 20.27
N PRO A 71 24.12 3.75 20.63
CA PRO A 71 24.79 2.90 19.67
C PRO A 71 23.82 2.52 18.54
N ARG A 72 24.29 2.58 17.29
CA ARG A 72 23.51 2.16 16.13
C ARG A 72 23.19 0.68 16.27
N GLU A 73 21.91 0.36 16.46
CA GLU A 73 21.43 -1.01 16.39
C GLU A 73 21.32 -1.39 14.91
N ASN A 74 22.32 -2.12 14.41
CA ASN A 74 22.28 -2.70 13.07
C ASN A 74 21.26 -3.85 13.09
N ARG A 75 20.00 -3.56 12.77
CA ARG A 75 19.04 -4.63 12.47
C ARG A 75 19.35 -5.18 11.06
N PRO A 76 19.44 -6.52 10.90
CA PRO A 76 19.69 -7.16 9.62
C PRO A 76 18.54 -6.98 8.63
#